data_AF-A0A2K9EJK0-F1
#
_entry.id   AF-A0A2K9EJK0-F1
#
_cell.length_a   1.000
_cell.length_b   1.000
_cell.length_c   1.000
_cell.angle_alpha   90.00
_cell.angle_beta   90.00
_cell.angle_gamma   90.00
#
_symmetry.space_group_name_H-M   'P 1'
#
loop_
_entity.id
_entity.type
_entity.pdbx_description
1 polymer ?
#
loop_
_entity_poly.entity_id
_entity_poly.type
_entity_poly.pdbx_seq_one_letter_code
_entity_poly.pdbx_strand_id
1 'polypeptide(L)' 'MFDFKSLMCYNCKSVILNLPKSEVSKLNGLNFQCECCGHKNLLNEFTFCKSNDVNDPYINIQSIDSLLTL' A
#
# COMPACT_ATOMS: atom_id res chain seq x y z
N MET A 1 -17.17 -6.89 18.75
CA MET A 1 -15.74 -6.52 18.63
C MET A 1 -15.51 -6.03 17.22
N PHE A 2 -14.91 -4.86 17.03
CA PHE A 2 -14.66 -4.34 15.67
C PHE A 2 -13.53 -5.16 15.02
N ASP A 3 -13.78 -5.69 13.82
CA ASP A 3 -12.80 -6.46 13.05
C ASP A 3 -11.86 -5.51 12.32
N PHE A 4 -10.76 -5.14 13.00
CA PHE A 4 -9.74 -4.24 12.46
C PHE A 4 -8.80 -4.96 11.50
N LYS A 5 -8.41 -4.26 10.44
CA LYS A 5 -7.43 -4.71 9.48
C LYS A 5 -6.29 -3.70 9.39
N SER A 6 -5.08 -4.16 9.68
CA SER A 6 -3.86 -3.42 9.37
C SER A 6 -3.45 -3.70 7.93
N LEU A 7 -3.28 -2.64 7.15
CA LEU A 7 -2.84 -2.68 5.76
C LEU A 7 -1.41 -2.15 5.67
N MET A 8 -0.53 -2.95 5.08
CA MET A 8 0.90 -2.71 5.01
C MET A 8 1.31 -2.27 3.61
N CYS A 9 2.29 -1.37 3.52
CA CYS A 9 2.88 -0.96 2.26
C CYS A 9 3.35 -2.17 1.45
N TYR A 10 3.04 -2.21 0.15
CA TYR A 10 3.45 -3.31 -0.72
C TYR A 10 4.99 -3.41 -0.79
N ASN A 11 5.69 -2.26 -0.73
CA ASN A 11 7.13 -2.17 -0.80
C ASN A 11 7.77 -2.41 0.58
N CYS A 12 7.81 -1.40 1.46
CA CYS A 12 8.58 -1.46 2.71
C CYS A 12 7.93 -2.21 3.88
N LYS A 13 6.70 -2.74 3.70
CA LYS A 13 5.91 -3.47 4.72
C LYS A 13 5.51 -2.67 5.98
N SER A 14 5.82 -1.37 6.06
CA SER A 14 5.28 -0.50 7.11
C SER A 14 3.76 -0.42 7.08
N VAL A 15 3.12 -0.29 8.25
CA VAL A 15 1.67 -0.10 8.36
C VAL A 15 1.29 1.28 7.83
N ILE A 16 0.34 1.34 6.90
CA ILE A 16 -0.21 2.59 6.35
C ILE A 16 -1.57 2.91 6.96
N LEU A 17 -2.41 1.89 7.16
CA LEU A 17 -3.79 2.07 7.61
C LEU A 17 -4.15 0.98 8.62
N ASN A 18 -4.89 1.32 9.65
CA ASN A 18 -5.46 0.37 10.60
C ASN A 18 -6.90 0.77 10.93
N LEU A 19 -7.86 0.19 10.22
CA LEU A 19 -9.28 0.54 10.31
C LEU A 19 -10.16 -0.71 10.35
N PRO A 20 -11.42 -0.60 10.84
CA PRO A 20 -12.39 -1.69 10.72
C PRO A 20 -12.59 -2.07 9.25
N LYS A 21 -12.77 -3.37 8.95
CA LYS A 21 -12.98 -3.85 7.58
C LYS A 21 -14.11 -3.11 6.85
N SER A 22 -15.19 -2.76 7.55
CA SER A 22 -16.30 -1.98 6.98
C SER A 22 -15.88 -0.60 6.47
N GLU A 23 -14.91 0.04 7.11
CA GLU A 23 -14.35 1.32 6.65
C GLU A 23 -13.34 1.10 5.53
N VAL A 24 -12.52 0.05 5.61
CA VAL A 24 -11.55 -0.30 4.56
C VAL A 24 -12.25 -0.55 3.22
N SER A 25 -13.39 -1.26 3.21
CA SER A 25 -14.13 -1.54 1.97
C SER A 25 -14.62 -0.28 1.25
N LYS A 26 -14.88 0.83 1.97
CA LYS A 26 -15.29 2.11 1.38
C LYS A 26 -14.14 2.82 0.65
N LEU A 27 -12.90 2.46 0.98
CA LEU A 27 -11.69 3.07 0.44
C LEU A 27 -11.11 2.28 -0.75
N ASN A 28 -11.76 1.18 -1.14
CA ASN A 28 -11.29 0.33 -2.23
C ASN A 28 -11.10 1.13 -3.54
N GLY A 29 -9.97 0.93 -4.22
CA GLY A 29 -9.60 1.64 -5.44
C GLY A 29 -8.87 2.98 -5.23
N LEU A 30 -8.70 3.45 -3.98
CA LEU A 30 -7.92 4.65 -3.69
C LEU A 30 -6.42 4.37 -3.56
N ASN A 31 -5.61 5.39 -3.84
CA ASN A 31 -4.15 5.37 -3.67
C ASN A 31 -3.74 6.00 -2.34
N PHE A 32 -2.79 5.36 -1.66
CA PHE A 32 -2.24 5.79 -0.38
C PHE A 32 -0.72 5.91 -0.48
N GLN A 33 -0.19 7.07 -0.10
CA GLN A 33 1.24 7.27 -0.04
C GLN A 33 1.79 6.71 1.27
N CYS A 34 2.83 5.87 1.19
CA CYS A 34 3.51 5.38 2.38
C CYS A 34 4.41 6.47 2.95
N GLU A 35 4.24 6.81 4.23
CA GLU A 35 5.07 7.82 4.90
C GLU A 35 6.52 7.36 5.11
N CYS A 36 6.78 6.05 5.14
CA CYS A 36 8.13 5.51 5.36
C CYS A 36 9.00 5.49 4.09
N CYS A 37 8.42 5.15 2.93
CA CYS A 37 9.17 4.96 1.68
C CYS A 37 8.64 5.78 0.49
N GLY A 38 7.61 6.60 0.70
CA GLY A 38 7.05 7.50 -0.32
C GLY A 38 6.23 6.83 -1.42
N HIS A 39 6.28 5.50 -1.57
CA HIS A 39 5.60 4.76 -2.64
C HIS A 39 4.08 4.89 -2.55
N LYS A 40 3.40 4.94 -3.70
CA LYS A 40 1.94 4.90 -3.78
C LYS A 40 1.42 3.46 -3.78
N ASN A 41 0.41 3.21 -2.96
CA ASN A 41 -0.18 1.91 -2.72
C ASN A 41 -1.65 1.95 -3.13
N LEU A 42 -2.05 1.14 -4.11
CA LEU A 42 -3.44 1.00 -4.50
C LEU A 42 -4.12 0.04 -3.54
N LEU A 43 -5.20 0.47 -2.88
CA LEU A 43 -6.03 -0.43 -2.08
C LEU A 43 -6.88 -1.30 -3.01
N ASN A 44 -6.66 -2.61 -2.97
CA ASN A 44 -7.54 -3.60 -3.59
C ASN A 44 -8.08 -4.56 -2.52
N GLU A 45 -9.38 -4.45 -2.28
CA GLU A 45 -10.16 -5.07 -1.23
C GLU A 45 -9.58 -4.78 0.17
N PHE A 46 -8.71 -5.66 0.67
CA PHE A 46 -8.11 -5.57 2.00
C PHE A 46 -6.60 -5.75 1.95
N THR A 47 -5.98 -5.37 0.84
CA THR A 47 -4.53 -5.43 0.61
C THR A 47 -4.03 -4.23 -0.19
N PHE A 48 -2.78 -3.85 0.03
CA PHE A 48 -2.11 -2.84 -0.78
C PHE A 48 -1.27 -3.51 -1.87
N CYS A 49 -1.48 -3.06 -3.10
CA CYS A 49 -0.71 -3.44 -4.26
C CYS A 49 0.09 -2.23 -4.78
N LYS A 50 1.03 -2.50 -5.68
CA LYS A 50 1.72 -1.45 -6.44
C LYS A 50 0.69 -0.60 -7.20
N SER A 51 0.77 0.72 -7.05
CA SER A 51 -0.04 1.64 -7.85
C SER A 51 0.49 1.69 -9.30
N ASN A 52 -0.43 1.78 -10.26
CA ASN A 52 -0.11 2.02 -11.67
C ASN A 52 -0.01 3.53 -12.01
N ASP A 53 -0.01 4.40 -11.00
CA ASP A 53 0.15 5.83 -11.20
C ASP A 53 1.55 6.13 -11.76
N VAL A 54 1.58 6.66 -12.98
CA VAL A 54 2.80 7.01 -13.72
C VAL A 54 3.57 8.17 -13.04
N ASN A 55 2.89 8.92 -12.15
CA ASN A 55 3.49 9.94 -11.30
C ASN A 55 3.82 9.39 -9.90
N ASP A 56 4.32 8.17 -9.79
CA ASP A 56 5.03 7.76 -8.59
C ASP A 56 6.45 8.35 -8.66
N PRO A 57 6.78 9.40 -7.87
CA PRO A 57 8.08 10.07 -7.94
C PRO A 57 9.24 9.14 -7.55
N TYR A 58 8.95 7.92 -7.09
CA TYR A 58 9.92 6.95 -6.61
C TYR A 58 10.03 5.70 -7.49
N ILE A 59 9.62 5.76 -8.76
CA ILE A 59 9.82 4.69 -9.75
C ILE A 59 11.29 4.18 -9.82
N ASN A 60 12.25 5.01 -9.41
CA ASN A 60 13.69 4.71 -9.41
C ASN A 60 14.27 4.35 -8.02
N ILE A 61 13.48 4.30 -6.95
CA ILE A 61 13.91 3.68 -5.70
C ILE A 61 13.81 2.18 -5.91
N GLN A 62 14.89 1.42 -5.63
CA GLN A 62 14.88 -0.03 -5.78
C GLN A 62 13.70 -0.63 -5.00
N SER A 63 12.67 -1.07 -5.72
CA SER A 63 11.57 -1.83 -5.14
C SER A 63 12.13 -3.14 -4.59
N ILE A 64 11.55 -3.64 -3.49
CA ILE A 64 11.84 -5.01 -3.01
C ILE A 64 11.63 -6.06 -4.11
N ASP A 65 10.74 -5.81 -5.08
CA ASP A 65 10.56 -6.70 -6.22
C ASP A 65 11.85 -6.88 -7.04
N SER A 66 12.69 -5.84 -7.12
CA SER A 66 14.00 -5.90 -7.80
C SER A 66 15.07 -6.62 -6.97
N LEU A 67 14.85 -6.76 -5.66
CA LEU A 67 15.80 -7.38 -4.74
C LEU A 67 15.57 -8.90 -4.59
N LEU A 68 14.35 -9.37 -4.86
CA LEU A 68 13.98 -10.79 -4.83
C LEU A 68 14.28 -11.53 -6.15
N THR A 69 14.69 -10.83 -7.20
CA THR A 69 15.06 -11.41 -8.51
C THR A 69 16.57 -11.66 -8.68
N LEU A 70 17.36 -11.56 -7.61
CA LEU A 70 18.80 -11.87 -7.57
C LEU A 70 19.07 -13.26 -7.00
#